data_AF-A0A954RVC4-F1
#
_entry.id   AF-A0A954RVC4-F1
#
_cell.length_a   1.000
_cell.length_b   1.000
_cell.length_c   1.000
_cell.angle_alpha   90.00
_cell.angle_beta   90.00
_cell.angle_gamma   90.00
#
_symmetry.space_group_name_H-M   'P 1'
#
loop_
_entity.id
_entity.type
_entity.pdbx_description
1 polymer ?
#
loop_
_entity_poly.entity_id
_entity_poly.type
_entity_poly.pdbx_seq_one_letter_code
_entity_poly.pdbx_strand_id
1 'polypeptide(L)'
;MANVNADQIVFFDFNDASDADTAFDSSGNGYNGIMFNAEYTAPGGGVTGAATDRAMDLGAFNNGAFLDLNDVALEGAFDSMVDNDQATIAFWLYGNDEQPVSQWTFYFGPDRQLGSHAPWGDGTVYFDVAGCCGANQRINKNIADSSLYSGQWNHFAYVKDEGYTAI
;
A
#
# COMPACT_ATOMS: atom_id res chain seq x y z
N MET A 1 -6.01 -8.17 29.08
CA MET A 1 -5.91 -7.99 27.62
C MET A 1 -4.47 -8.30 27.25
N ALA A 2 -4.24 -9.44 26.61
CA ALA A 2 -2.93 -9.68 25.99
C ALA A 2 -2.83 -8.68 24.85
N ASN A 3 -1.77 -7.87 24.81
CA ASN A 3 -1.40 -7.14 23.61
C ASN A 3 -1.04 -8.21 22.57
N VAL A 4 -1.97 -8.54 21.69
CA VAL A 4 -1.63 -9.15 20.42
C VAL A 4 -1.02 -8.03 19.59
N ASN A 5 0.30 -7.90 19.62
CA ASN A 5 0.96 -7.11 18.58
C ASN A 5 0.64 -7.83 17.26
N ALA A 6 0.05 -7.11 16.30
CA ALA A 6 -0.07 -7.64 14.95
C ALA A 6 1.35 -7.93 14.43
N ASP A 7 1.55 -9.11 13.84
CA ASP A 7 2.84 -9.47 13.26
C ASP A 7 3.10 -8.63 12.00
N GLN A 8 4.23 -7.92 11.96
CA GLN A 8 4.64 -7.19 10.78
C GLN A 8 5.14 -8.19 9.73
N ILE A 9 4.40 -8.30 8.61
CA ILE A 9 4.72 -9.25 7.53
C ILE A 9 5.79 -8.69 6.61
N VAL A 10 5.59 -7.48 6.08
CA VAL A 10 6.54 -6.77 5.22
C VAL A 10 6.63 -5.31 5.63
N PHE A 11 7.79 -4.70 5.40
CA PHE A 11 7.97 -3.27 5.58
C PHE A 11 8.99 -2.73 4.59
N PHE A 12 8.57 -1.76 3.76
CA PHE A 12 9.44 -1.13 2.78
C PHE A 12 9.65 0.34 3.17
N ASP A 13 10.85 0.69 3.59
CA ASP A 13 11.23 2.08 3.86
C ASP A 13 11.85 2.79 2.65
N PHE A 14 12.20 2.02 1.62
CA PHE A 14 12.82 2.45 0.35
C PHE A 14 14.18 3.17 0.49
N ASN A 15 14.87 3.05 1.62
CA ASN A 15 16.12 3.75 1.87
C ASN A 15 17.36 3.01 1.34
N ASP A 16 17.26 1.69 1.15
CA ASP A 16 18.26 0.90 0.45
C ASP A 16 17.97 0.86 -1.06
N ALA A 17 18.68 1.69 -1.83
CA ALA A 17 18.61 1.72 -3.29
C ALA A 17 19.85 1.09 -3.94
N SER A 18 20.47 0.10 -3.27
CA SER A 18 21.65 -0.59 -3.80
C SER A 18 21.38 -1.43 -5.05
N ASP A 19 20.12 -1.83 -5.23
CA ASP A 19 19.57 -2.41 -6.45
C ASP A 19 18.35 -1.57 -6.88
N ALA A 20 18.32 -1.14 -8.15
CA ALA A 20 17.30 -0.24 -8.66
C ALA A 20 15.93 -0.92 -8.83
N ASP A 21 15.92 -2.25 -9.02
CA ASP A 21 14.71 -3.01 -9.33
C ASP A 21 14.18 -3.79 -8.11
N THR A 22 14.83 -3.68 -6.95
CA THR A 22 14.44 -4.40 -5.72
C THR A 22 14.02 -3.42 -4.64
N ALA A 23 12.84 -3.62 -4.05
CA ALA A 23 12.46 -3.00 -2.78
C ALA A 23 12.85 -3.94 -1.64
N PHE A 24 13.86 -3.56 -0.86
CA PHE A 24 14.33 -4.37 0.26
C PHE A 24 13.36 -4.33 1.45
N ASP A 25 13.08 -5.50 2.00
CA ASP A 25 12.25 -5.64 3.19
C ASP A 25 13.04 -5.30 4.46
N SER A 26 12.56 -4.26 5.15
CA SER A 26 13.07 -3.77 6.43
C SER A 26 12.34 -4.37 7.64
N SER A 27 11.37 -5.27 7.46
CA SER A 27 10.69 -5.95 8.57
C SER A 27 11.58 -6.99 9.26
N GLY A 28 12.61 -7.48 8.56
CA GLY A 28 13.49 -8.54 9.01
C GLY A 28 13.05 -9.95 8.60
N ASN A 29 11.97 -10.07 7.82
CA ASN A 29 11.48 -11.36 7.31
C ASN A 29 12.14 -11.77 5.99
N GLY A 30 12.76 -10.83 5.28
CA GLY A 30 13.51 -11.09 4.05
C GLY A 30 12.65 -11.13 2.78
N TYR A 31 11.42 -10.63 2.88
CA TYR A 31 10.42 -10.65 1.80
C TYR A 31 10.58 -9.43 0.87
N ASN A 32 11.70 -9.39 0.15
CA ASN A 32 11.97 -8.31 -0.81
C ASN A 32 10.94 -8.33 -1.95
N GLY A 33 10.54 -7.15 -2.43
CA GLY A 33 9.68 -7.01 -3.59
C GLY A 33 10.44 -6.58 -4.84
N ILE A 34 9.81 -6.74 -6.00
CA ILE A 34 10.38 -6.36 -7.31
C ILE A 34 9.67 -5.12 -7.82
N MET A 35 10.44 -4.08 -8.14
CA MET A 35 9.92 -2.82 -8.69
C MET A 35 9.85 -2.91 -10.21
N PHE A 36 8.72 -2.51 -10.78
CA PHE A 36 8.53 -2.39 -12.23
C PHE A 36 8.18 -0.96 -12.59
N ASN A 37 8.86 -0.39 -13.60
CA ASN A 37 8.65 0.98 -14.11
C ASN A 37 8.60 2.08 -13.03
N ALA A 38 9.12 1.78 -11.84
CA ALA A 38 9.22 2.67 -10.70
C ALA A 38 10.69 2.94 -10.43
N GLU A 39 10.99 4.08 -9.82
CA GLU A 39 12.35 4.47 -9.48
C GLU A 39 12.45 4.83 -8.00
N TYR A 40 13.66 4.78 -7.44
CA TYR A 40 13.91 5.41 -6.15
C TYR A 40 13.97 6.93 -6.32
N THR A 41 13.25 7.68 -5.48
CA THR A 41 13.46 9.13 -5.40
C THR A 41 14.89 9.46 -4.98
N ALA A 42 15.38 10.66 -5.30
CA ALA A 42 16.65 11.15 -4.78
C ALA A 42 16.64 11.20 -3.23
N PRO A 43 17.80 11.12 -2.55
CA PRO A 43 17.84 11.24 -1.10
C PRO A 43 17.21 12.55 -0.63
N GLY A 44 16.38 12.49 0.42
CA GLY A 44 15.51 13.60 0.85
C GLY A 44 14.14 13.63 0.17
N GLY A 45 13.86 12.69 -0.74
CA GLY A 45 12.59 12.57 -1.43
C GLY A 45 11.51 11.79 -0.68
N GLY A 46 11.84 11.18 0.47
CA GLY A 46 10.88 10.47 1.32
C GLY A 46 10.02 11.38 2.21
N VAL A 47 9.24 10.75 3.09
CA VAL A 47 8.23 11.40 3.96
C VAL A 47 8.83 12.38 4.96
N THR A 48 9.97 12.02 5.54
CA THR A 48 10.67 12.82 6.56
C THR A 48 11.53 13.92 5.94
N GLY A 49 11.92 13.76 4.67
CA GLY A 49 12.83 14.68 3.97
C GLY A 49 14.27 14.62 4.46
N ALA A 50 14.64 13.64 5.30
CA ALA A 50 16.01 13.47 5.77
C ALA A 50 16.96 13.07 4.63
N ALA A 51 18.26 13.35 4.77
CA ALA A 51 19.24 13.14 3.70
C ALA A 51 19.41 11.68 3.24
N THR A 52 18.92 10.71 4.02
CA THR A 52 18.91 9.27 3.65
C THR A 52 17.52 8.77 3.28
N ASP A 53 16.50 9.61 3.41
CA ASP A 53 15.10 9.24 3.28
C ASP A 53 14.67 9.30 1.82
N ARG A 54 14.19 8.17 1.32
CA ARG A 54 13.76 7.97 -0.06
C ARG A 54 12.33 7.43 -0.08
N ALA A 55 11.79 7.34 -1.29
CA ALA A 55 10.51 6.72 -1.56
C ALA A 55 10.59 6.00 -2.91
N MET A 56 9.62 5.12 -3.16
CA MET A 56 9.34 4.62 -4.50
C MET A 56 8.54 5.65 -5.29
N ASP A 57 9.14 6.19 -6.35
CA ASP A 57 8.47 7.03 -7.34
C ASP A 57 7.74 6.16 -8.36
N LEU A 58 6.41 6.29 -8.38
CA LEU A 58 5.53 5.60 -9.32
C LEU A 58 5.41 6.33 -10.66
N GLY A 59 5.99 7.52 -10.81
CA GLY A 59 5.99 8.29 -12.05
C GLY A 59 4.60 8.79 -12.48
N ALA A 60 4.42 8.93 -13.79
CA ALA A 60 3.18 9.44 -14.39
C ALA A 60 2.07 8.37 -14.41
N PHE A 61 0.81 8.82 -14.37
CA PHE A 61 -0.33 7.91 -14.47
C PHE A 61 -0.25 7.02 -15.74
N ASN A 62 -0.60 5.73 -15.59
CA ASN A 62 -0.55 4.70 -16.65
C ASN A 62 0.84 4.37 -17.23
N ASN A 63 1.93 4.68 -16.53
CA ASN A 63 3.27 4.21 -16.93
C ASN A 63 3.52 2.71 -16.61
N GLY A 64 2.59 2.05 -15.90
CA GLY A 64 2.72 0.65 -15.50
C GLY A 64 3.68 0.44 -14.32
N ALA A 65 3.84 1.44 -13.46
CA ALA A 65 4.65 1.33 -12.25
C ALA A 65 3.94 0.56 -11.12
N PHE A 66 4.64 -0.39 -10.49
CA PHE A 66 4.14 -1.09 -9.31
C PHE A 66 5.28 -1.80 -8.56
N LEU A 67 5.00 -2.13 -7.29
CA LEU A 67 5.79 -3.08 -6.51
C LEU A 67 5.11 -4.46 -6.57
N ASP A 68 5.85 -5.45 -7.05
CA ASP A 68 5.40 -6.84 -7.12
C ASP A 68 5.83 -7.62 -5.87
N LEU A 69 4.86 -8.33 -5.28
CA LEU A 69 5.03 -9.21 -4.12
C LEU A 69 4.48 -10.61 -4.41
N ASN A 70 4.33 -11.00 -5.68
CA ASN A 70 3.82 -12.33 -6.04
C ASN A 70 4.72 -13.46 -5.51
N ASP A 71 6.05 -13.35 -5.63
CA ASP A 71 6.97 -14.36 -5.10
C ASP A 71 6.90 -14.44 -3.57
N VAL A 72 6.87 -13.28 -2.89
CA VAL A 72 6.64 -13.17 -1.44
C VAL A 72 5.32 -13.86 -1.03
N ALA A 73 4.25 -13.66 -1.80
CA ALA A 73 2.98 -14.31 -1.55
C ALA A 73 3.04 -15.84 -1.75
N LEU A 74 3.78 -16.32 -2.75
CA LEU A 74 3.99 -17.75 -3.00
C LEU A 74 4.83 -18.43 -1.90
N GLU A 75 5.63 -17.68 -1.17
CA GLU A 75 6.36 -18.13 0.02
C GLU A 75 5.47 -18.23 1.28
N GLY A 76 4.19 -17.83 1.18
CA GLY A 76 3.22 -17.90 2.28
C GLY A 76 3.28 -16.71 3.25
N ALA A 77 3.97 -15.62 2.88
CA ALA A 77 4.13 -14.46 3.75
C ALA A 77 2.78 -13.90 4.24
N PHE A 78 1.74 -13.96 3.41
CA PHE A 78 0.41 -13.40 3.70
C PHE A 78 -0.61 -14.43 4.19
N ASP A 79 -0.22 -15.69 4.44
CA ASP A 79 -1.14 -16.76 4.85
C ASP A 79 -1.87 -16.41 6.15
N SER A 80 -1.19 -15.74 7.08
CA SER A 80 -1.76 -15.30 8.35
C SER A 80 -2.89 -14.28 8.18
N MET A 81 -2.91 -13.49 7.10
CA MET A 81 -4.01 -12.57 6.81
C MET A 81 -5.29 -13.33 6.44
N VAL A 82 -5.14 -14.44 5.73
CA VAL A 82 -6.24 -15.30 5.30
C VAL A 82 -6.74 -16.15 6.47
N ASP A 83 -5.83 -16.79 7.21
CA ASP A 83 -6.16 -17.69 8.30
C ASP A 83 -6.88 -16.98 9.47
N ASN A 84 -6.51 -15.73 9.73
CA ASN A 84 -7.08 -14.93 10.82
C ASN A 84 -8.21 -13.97 10.38
N ASP A 85 -8.51 -13.87 9.07
CA ASP A 85 -9.41 -12.85 8.51
C ASP A 85 -9.07 -11.42 9.00
N GLN A 86 -7.76 -11.13 9.15
CA GLN A 86 -7.23 -9.92 9.76
C GLN A 86 -6.07 -9.36 8.95
N ALA A 87 -6.12 -8.07 8.63
CA ALA A 87 -5.04 -7.38 7.93
C ALA A 87 -5.02 -5.90 8.29
N THR A 88 -3.81 -5.34 8.44
CA THR A 88 -3.59 -3.90 8.43
C THR A 88 -2.59 -3.55 7.34
N ILE A 89 -2.98 -2.66 6.44
CA ILE A 89 -2.08 -2.11 5.41
C ILE A 89 -1.98 -0.61 5.66
N ALA A 90 -0.77 -0.14 5.90
CA ALA A 90 -0.50 1.27 6.13
C ALA A 90 0.70 1.73 5.30
N PHE A 91 0.58 2.92 4.73
CA PHE A 91 1.62 3.53 3.92
C PHE A 91 1.46 5.04 3.86
N TRP A 92 2.56 5.71 3.55
CA TRP A 92 2.54 7.10 3.13
C TRP A 92 2.46 7.18 1.61
N LEU A 93 1.61 8.06 1.09
CA LEU A 93 1.47 8.33 -0.33
C LEU A 93 1.54 9.83 -0.60
N TYR A 94 2.38 10.21 -1.56
CA TYR A 94 2.43 11.58 -2.08
C TYR A 94 1.66 11.62 -3.41
N GLY A 95 0.53 12.33 -3.44
CA GLY A 95 -0.18 12.56 -4.69
C GLY A 95 0.42 13.72 -5.46
N ASN A 96 0.75 13.51 -6.73
CA ASN A 96 1.15 14.58 -7.64
C ASN A 96 -0.05 15.42 -8.10
N ASP A 97 0.19 16.40 -8.97
CA ASP A 97 -0.84 17.29 -9.53
C ASP A 97 -1.85 16.59 -10.45
N GLU A 98 -1.59 15.34 -10.86
CA GLU A 98 -2.53 14.54 -11.65
C GLU A 98 -3.61 13.89 -10.78
N GLN A 99 -3.42 13.81 -9.45
CA GLN A 99 -4.39 13.21 -8.55
C GLN A 99 -5.68 14.05 -8.42
N PRO A 100 -6.86 13.41 -8.32
CA PRO A 100 -7.06 11.97 -8.21
C PRO A 100 -7.21 11.29 -9.58
N VAL A 101 -6.70 10.07 -9.69
CA VAL A 101 -6.86 9.24 -10.90
C VAL A 101 -7.50 7.88 -10.59
N SER A 102 -8.03 7.26 -11.63
CA SER A 102 -8.63 5.94 -11.57
C SER A 102 -7.56 4.83 -11.53
N GLN A 103 -6.96 4.60 -10.36
CA GLN A 103 -5.90 3.61 -10.13
C GLN A 103 -6.08 2.77 -8.87
N TRP A 104 -5.46 1.60 -8.82
CA TRP A 104 -5.27 0.85 -7.57
C TRP A 104 -4.07 1.41 -6.81
N THR A 105 -4.19 1.50 -5.49
CA THR A 105 -3.06 1.83 -4.61
C THR A 105 -2.37 0.57 -4.10
N PHE A 106 -3.15 -0.47 -3.78
CA PHE A 106 -2.69 -1.84 -3.60
C PHE A 106 -3.82 -2.82 -3.93
N TYR A 107 -3.47 -4.10 -4.13
CA TYR A 107 -4.42 -5.14 -4.47
C TYR A 107 -3.88 -6.55 -4.19
N PHE A 108 -4.72 -7.46 -3.68
CA PHE A 108 -4.45 -8.89 -3.44
C PHE A 108 -5.53 -9.80 -4.04
N GLY A 109 -5.09 -10.99 -4.51
CA GLY A 109 -5.93 -12.12 -4.96
C GLY A 109 -6.55 -11.94 -6.36
N PRO A 110 -7.24 -12.94 -6.94
CA PRO A 110 -8.20 -12.67 -8.02
C PRO A 110 -9.48 -12.05 -7.45
N ASP A 111 -10.12 -11.13 -8.17
CA ASP A 111 -11.44 -10.55 -7.84
C ASP A 111 -11.55 -9.61 -6.62
N ARG A 112 -10.54 -8.78 -6.33
CA ARG A 112 -10.60 -7.72 -5.29
C ARG A 112 -10.79 -8.28 -3.87
N GLN A 113 -9.98 -9.27 -3.51
CA GLN A 113 -10.03 -9.86 -2.17
C GLN A 113 -9.63 -8.87 -1.09
N LEU A 114 -8.63 -8.05 -1.38
CA LEU A 114 -8.21 -6.93 -0.53
C LEU A 114 -7.59 -5.88 -1.43
N GLY A 115 -8.07 -4.65 -1.43
CA GLY A 115 -7.51 -3.62 -2.30
C GLY A 115 -8.04 -2.23 -2.00
N SER A 116 -7.35 -1.20 -2.45
CA SER A 116 -7.78 0.18 -2.23
C SER A 116 -7.55 1.10 -3.41
N HIS A 117 -8.29 2.21 -3.38
CA HIS A 117 -8.08 3.40 -4.19
C HIS A 117 -7.85 4.59 -3.25
N ALA A 118 -6.79 5.37 -3.43
CA ALA A 118 -6.40 6.45 -2.51
C ALA A 118 -6.00 7.77 -3.21
N PRO A 119 -6.97 8.63 -3.61
CA PRO A 119 -8.38 8.34 -3.88
C PRO A 119 -8.58 7.89 -5.34
N TRP A 120 -9.77 7.38 -5.66
CA TRP A 120 -10.21 7.17 -7.04
C TRP A 120 -10.53 8.50 -7.74
N GLY A 121 -10.72 8.50 -9.06
CA GLY A 121 -10.92 9.70 -9.89
C GLY A 121 -12.12 10.59 -9.53
N ASP A 122 -12.99 10.18 -8.60
CA ASP A 122 -14.07 10.98 -8.03
C ASP A 122 -13.71 11.62 -6.67
N GLY A 123 -12.46 11.51 -6.23
CA GLY A 123 -11.98 11.97 -4.93
C GLY A 123 -12.36 11.06 -3.76
N THR A 124 -12.90 9.86 -4.03
CA THR A 124 -13.31 8.92 -2.98
C THR A 124 -12.23 7.88 -2.71
N VAL A 125 -11.84 7.74 -1.44
CA VAL A 125 -11.04 6.60 -0.99
C VAL A 125 -11.95 5.39 -0.85
N TYR A 126 -11.56 4.28 -1.47
CA TYR A 126 -12.28 3.02 -1.39
C TYR A 126 -11.39 1.96 -0.75
N PHE A 127 -11.99 1.12 0.07
CA PHE A 127 -11.37 -0.10 0.57
C PHE A 127 -12.29 -1.27 0.24
N ASP A 128 -11.81 -2.12 -0.66
CA ASP A 128 -12.45 -3.37 -1.06
C ASP A 128 -11.92 -4.50 -0.20
N VAL A 129 -12.82 -5.21 0.45
CA VAL A 129 -12.53 -6.46 1.15
C VAL A 129 -13.54 -7.51 0.70
N ALA A 130 -13.07 -8.62 0.16
CA ALA A 130 -13.86 -9.82 0.03
C ALA A 130 -13.64 -10.72 1.26
N GLY A 131 -14.66 -11.50 1.62
CA GLY A 131 -14.57 -12.51 2.67
C GLY A 131 -14.88 -13.90 2.12
N CYS A 132 -14.44 -14.95 2.82
CA CYS A 132 -14.52 -16.33 2.35
C CYS A 132 -15.93 -16.89 2.12
N CYS A 133 -17.01 -16.16 2.49
CA CYS A 133 -18.38 -16.67 2.46
C CYS A 133 -19.47 -15.58 2.27
N GLY A 134 -19.12 -14.37 1.82
CA GLY A 134 -20.05 -13.23 1.73
C GLY A 134 -19.88 -12.38 0.46
N ALA A 135 -20.81 -11.46 0.22
CA ALA A 135 -20.65 -10.48 -0.86
C ALA A 135 -19.46 -9.55 -0.54
N ASN A 136 -18.75 -9.09 -1.58
CA ASN A 136 -17.68 -8.10 -1.45
C ASN A 136 -18.15 -6.90 -0.62
N GLN A 137 -17.43 -6.59 0.44
CA GLN A 137 -17.70 -5.45 1.32
C GLN A 137 -16.76 -4.31 0.92
N ARG A 138 -17.36 -3.23 0.42
CA ARG A 138 -16.66 -1.99 0.12
C ARG A 138 -17.08 -0.94 1.13
N ILE A 139 -16.10 -0.36 1.81
CA ILE A 139 -16.29 0.89 2.55
C ILE A 139 -15.61 2.02 1.78
N ASN A 140 -16.05 3.26 2.04
CA ASN A 140 -15.56 4.42 1.32
C ASN A 140 -15.61 5.69 2.15
N LYS A 141 -14.74 6.63 1.80
CA LYS A 141 -14.63 7.95 2.43
C LYS A 141 -14.28 8.97 1.36
N ASN A 142 -15.20 9.88 1.06
CA ASN A 142 -14.94 10.97 0.14
C ASN A 142 -14.00 12.01 0.76
N ILE A 143 -12.98 12.43 0.02
CA ILE A 143 -12.09 13.52 0.39
C ILE A 143 -12.41 14.71 -0.51
N ALA A 144 -13.25 15.62 0.01
CA ALA A 144 -13.75 16.76 -0.76
C ALA A 144 -12.66 17.82 -1.04
N ASP A 145 -11.66 17.93 -0.16
CA ASP A 145 -10.55 18.88 -0.29
C ASP A 145 -9.34 18.18 -0.91
N SER A 146 -9.01 18.53 -2.16
CA SER A 146 -7.91 17.91 -2.90
C SER A 146 -6.54 18.17 -2.29
N SER A 147 -6.39 19.22 -1.48
CA SER A 147 -5.14 19.44 -0.76
C SER A 147 -4.83 18.30 0.21
N LEU A 148 -5.83 17.53 0.65
CA LEU A 148 -5.66 16.39 1.56
C LEU A 148 -5.21 15.09 0.86
N TYR A 149 -4.96 15.11 -0.45
CA TYR A 149 -4.37 13.95 -1.15
C TYR A 149 -3.36 14.32 -2.25
N SER A 150 -3.23 15.60 -2.62
CA SER A 150 -2.28 16.07 -3.64
C SER A 150 -1.36 17.15 -3.08
N GLY A 151 -0.10 17.15 -3.53
CA GLY A 151 0.93 18.12 -3.15
C GLY A 151 1.56 17.89 -1.78
N GLN A 152 1.19 16.83 -1.06
CA GLN A 152 1.77 16.48 0.24
C GLN A 152 1.71 14.97 0.53
N TRP A 153 2.56 14.53 1.46
CA TRP A 153 2.52 13.19 2.03
C TRP A 153 1.29 13.00 2.90
N ASN A 154 0.52 11.95 2.63
CA ASN A 154 -0.64 11.55 3.43
C ASN A 154 -0.46 10.11 3.90
N HIS A 155 -0.80 9.87 5.17
CA HIS A 155 -0.76 8.52 5.75
C HIS A 155 -2.13 7.87 5.62
N PHE A 156 -2.16 6.72 4.96
CA PHE A 156 -3.35 5.88 4.85
C PHE A 156 -3.16 4.63 5.70
N ALA A 157 -4.23 4.21 6.39
CA ALA A 157 -4.27 2.96 7.12
C ALA A 157 -5.60 2.27 6.82
N TYR A 158 -5.54 1.02 6.41
CA TYR A 158 -6.68 0.19 6.08
C TYR A 158 -6.67 -0.99 7.04
N VAL A 159 -7.75 -1.15 7.80
CA VAL A 159 -7.86 -2.20 8.83
C VAL A 159 -9.02 -3.11 8.48
N LYS A 160 -8.74 -4.40 8.40
CA LYS A 160 -9.70 -5.50 8.35
C LYS A 160 -9.46 -6.36 9.58
N ASP A 161 -10.51 -6.55 10.37
CA ASP A 161 -10.50 -7.39 11.56
C ASP A 161 -11.81 -8.17 11.63
N GLU A 162 -11.82 -9.37 11.04
CA GLU A 162 -13.02 -10.18 10.91
C GLU A 162 -14.20 -9.36 10.36
N GLY A 163 -15.32 -9.25 11.07
CA GLY A 163 -16.48 -8.46 10.64
C GLY A 163 -16.27 -6.93 10.61
N TYR A 164 -15.11 -6.42 11.05
CA TYR A 164 -14.79 -4.99 11.12
C TYR A 164 -13.89 -4.55 9.96
N THR A 165 -14.17 -3.36 9.43
CA THR A 165 -13.39 -2.74 8.36
C THR A 165 -13.34 -1.23 8.54
N ALA A 166 -12.16 -0.61 8.38
CA ALA A 166 -11.95 0.83 8.55
C ALA A 166 -10.90 1.42 7.60
N ILE A 167 -11.03 2.73 7.35
CA ILE A 167 -10.10 3.65 6.66
C ILE A 167 -9.85 4.86 7.56
#